data_AF-A0A7V3FV33-F1
#
_entry.id   AF-A0A7V3FV33-F1
#
_cell.length_a   1.000
_cell.length_b   1.000
_cell.length_c   1.000
_cell.angle_alpha   90.00
_cell.angle_beta   90.00
_cell.angle_gamma   90.00
#
_symmetry.space_group_name_H-M   'P 1'
#
loop_
_entity.id
_entity.type
_entity.pdbx_description
1 polymer ?
#
loop_
_entity_poly.entity_id
_entity_poly.type
_entity_poly.pdbx_seq_one_letter_code
_entity_poly.pdbx_strand_id
1 'polypeptide(L)'
;MDIMNFTSDLFLIYPEIILTATLIVVVLFDLIFKRSQAWLPVLSLAGILTAFFFVVIQFGTNLPAFEYSTKNNLLSIDNLSTYFK
;
A
#
# COMPACT_ATOMS: atom_id res chain seq x y z
N MET A 1 21.29 -9.72 1.59
CA MET A 1 20.20 -8.98 0.90
C MET A 1 20.83 -8.22 -0.23
N ASP A 2 20.65 -8.70 -1.46
CA ASP A 2 20.98 -7.89 -2.62
C ASP A 2 19.98 -6.75 -2.72
N ILE A 3 20.47 -5.52 -2.79
CA ILE A 3 19.66 -4.30 -2.87
C ILE A 3 18.69 -4.37 -4.06
N MET A 4 19.09 -5.06 -5.13
CA MET A 4 18.27 -5.31 -6.32
C MET A 4 17.02 -6.17 -6.04
N ASN A 5 17.10 -7.17 -5.17
CA ASN A 5 15.93 -7.98 -4.81
C ASN A 5 14.95 -7.17 -3.95
N PHE A 6 15.49 -6.35 -3.03
CA PHE A 6 14.69 -5.48 -2.18
C PHE A 6 13.90 -4.45 -3.01
N THR A 7 14.53 -3.79 -3.97
CA THR A 7 13.86 -2.81 -4.84
C THR A 7 12.84 -3.47 -5.78
N SER A 8 13.08 -4.71 -6.16
CA SER A 8 12.14 -5.49 -6.97
C SER A 8 10.91 -5.81 -6.15
N ASP A 9 11.04 -6.21 -4.89
CA ASP A 9 9.89 -6.59 -4.06
C ASP A 9 9.06 -5.38 -3.57
N LEU A 10 9.45 -4.14 -3.85
CA LEU A 10 8.66 -2.96 -3.46
C LEU A 10 7.31 -2.86 -4.19
N PHE A 11 7.21 -3.38 -5.42
CA PHE A 11 5.93 -3.34 -6.16
C PHE A 11 4.85 -4.18 -5.47
N LEU A 12 5.28 -5.16 -4.68
CA LEU A 12 4.42 -6.08 -3.95
C LEU A 12 3.74 -5.42 -2.74
N ILE A 13 4.15 -4.22 -2.35
CA ILE A 13 3.53 -3.43 -1.26
C ILE A 13 3.00 -2.07 -1.75
N TYR A 14 2.71 -1.94 -3.05
CA TYR A 14 2.14 -0.71 -3.60
C TYR A 14 0.82 -0.27 -2.96
N PRO A 15 -0.15 -1.17 -2.68
CA PRO A 15 -1.38 -0.76 -2.00
C PRO A 15 -1.11 -0.06 -0.67
N GLU A 16 -0.18 -0.58 0.13
CA GLU A 16 0.19 -0.05 1.44
C GLU A 16 0.94 1.27 1.35
N ILE A 17 1.84 1.40 0.37
CA ILE A 17 2.56 2.65 0.11
C ILE A 17 1.57 3.76 -0.26
N ILE A 18 0.60 3.46 -1.12
CA ILE A 18 -0.42 4.44 -1.55
C ILE A 18 -1.32 4.83 -0.39
N LEU A 19 -1.73 3.87 0.43
CA LEU A 19 -2.57 4.14 1.60
C LEU A 19 -1.83 5.00 2.64
N THR A 20 -0.55 4.70 2.89
CA THR A 20 0.30 5.48 3.79
C THR A 20 0.55 6.88 3.24
N ALA A 21 0.85 7.02 1.95
CA ALA A 21 1.02 8.31 1.30
C ALA A 21 -0.27 9.16 1.35
N THR A 22 -1.42 8.54 1.11
CA THR A 22 -2.74 9.18 1.25
C THR A 22 -2.93 9.70 2.67
N LEU A 23 -2.62 8.89 3.69
CA LEU A 23 -2.75 9.29 5.09
C LEU A 23 -1.88 10.51 5.39
N ILE A 24 -0.62 10.51 4.94
CA ILE A 24 0.28 11.66 5.09
C ILE A 24 -0.32 12.91 4.43
N VAL A 25 -0.81 12.79 3.20
CA VAL A 25 -1.44 13.90 2.48
C VAL A 25 -2.66 14.43 3.23
N VAL A 26 -3.54 13.55 3.72
CA VAL A 26 -4.73 13.91 4.50
C VAL A 26 -4.34 14.65 5.78
N VAL A 27 -3.33 14.16 6.52
CA VAL A 27 -2.84 14.80 7.75
C VAL A 27 -2.23 16.17 7.47
N LEU A 28 -1.42 16.30 6.42
CA LEU A 28 -0.87 17.59 6.01
C LEU A 28 -1.98 18.57 5.61
N PHE A 29 -3.00 18.09 4.91
CA PHE A 29 -4.14 18.91 4.51
C PHE A 29 -4.96 19.37 5.71
N ASP A 30 -5.18 18.50 6.70
CA ASP A 30 -5.86 18.83 7.95
C ASP A 30 -5.07 19.88 8.77
N LEU A 31 -3.74 19.75 8.81
CA LEU A 31 -2.87 20.70 9.54
C LEU A 31 -2.90 22.11 8.93
N ILE A 32 -2.92 22.19 7.59
CA ILE A 32 -2.91 23.47 6.85
C ILE A 32 -4.32 24.09 6.80
N PHE A 33 -5.37 23.28 6.58
CA PHE A 33 -6.72 23.75 6.28
C PHE A 33 -7.73 23.36 7.38
N LYS A 34 -7.54 23.91 8.59
CA LYS A 34 -8.43 23.69 9.75
C LYS A 34 -9.91 24.04 9.53
N ARG A 35 -10.25 24.85 8.51
CA ARG A 35 -11.61 25.37 8.27
C ARG A 35 -12.39 24.65 7.16
N SER A 36 -11.74 23.88 6.29
CA SER A 36 -12.40 23.20 5.15
C SER A 36 -12.55 21.69 5.35
N GLN A 37 -13.04 21.28 6.53
CA GLN A 37 -13.19 19.86 6.89
C GLN A 37 -14.15 19.08 5.98
N ALA A 38 -15.00 19.74 5.20
CA ALA A 38 -15.90 19.09 4.25
C ALA A 38 -15.17 18.36 3.10
N TRP A 39 -13.93 18.75 2.78
CA TRP A 39 -13.15 18.18 1.66
C TRP A 39 -12.27 16.99 2.09
N LEU A 40 -11.95 16.90 3.39
CA LEU A 40 -11.15 15.80 3.95
C LEU A 40 -11.76 14.41 3.72
N PRO A 41 -13.08 14.17 3.95
CA PRO A 41 -13.66 12.86 3.71
C PRO A 41 -13.62 12.46 2.24
N VAL A 42 -13.81 13.41 1.31
CA VAL A 42 -13.75 13.15 -0.14
C VAL A 42 -12.34 12.76 -0.56
N LEU A 43 -11.33 13.47 -0.05
CA LEU A 43 -9.92 13.19 -0.32
C LEU A 43 -9.50 11.82 0.23
N SER A 44 -9.92 11.50 1.46
CA SER A 44 -9.67 10.18 2.08
C SER A 44 -10.34 9.05 1.29
N LEU A 45 -11.60 9.23 0.90
CA LEU A 45 -12.34 8.25 0.10
C LEU A 45 -11.66 7.99 -1.25
N ALA A 46 -11.19 9.05 -1.92
CA ALA A 46 -10.45 8.92 -3.16
C ALA A 46 -9.17 8.09 -2.98
N GLY A 47 -8.40 8.33 -1.92
CA GLY A 47 -7.20 7.55 -1.63
C GLY A 47 -7.48 6.09 -1.30
N ILE A 48 -8.54 5.80 -0.53
CA ILE A 48 -8.98 4.43 -0.27
C ILE A 48 -9.40 3.73 -1.57
N LEU A 49 -10.15 4.40 -2.45
CA LEU A 49 -10.53 3.85 -3.76
C LEU A 49 -9.31 3.55 -4.63
N THR A 50 -8.29 4.42 -4.62
CA THR A 50 -7.05 4.14 -5.35
C THR A 50 -6.31 2.95 -4.76
N ALA A 51 -6.18 2.84 -3.44
CA ALA A 51 -5.54 1.69 -2.80
C ALA A 51 -6.30 0.39 -3.12
N PHE A 52 -7.64 0.41 -3.07
CA PHE A 52 -8.48 -0.73 -3.43
C PHE A 52 -8.25 -1.19 -4.88
N PHE A 53 -8.12 -0.26 -5.84
CA PHE A 53 -7.80 -0.61 -7.22
C PHE A 53 -6.47 -1.37 -7.34
N PHE A 54 -5.45 -0.98 -6.58
CA PHE A 54 -4.16 -1.68 -6.57
C PHE A 54 -4.25 -3.05 -5.88
N VAL A 55 -5.08 -3.21 -4.83
CA VAL A 55 -5.35 -4.53 -4.22
C VAL A 55 -6.00 -5.46 -5.24
N VAL A 56 -6.97 -4.97 -6.01
CA VAL A 56 -7.64 -5.76 -7.06
C VAL A 56 -6.66 -6.22 -8.14
N ILE A 57 -5.70 -5.38 -8.54
CA ILE A 57 -4.66 -5.76 -9.50
C ILE A 57 -3.67 -6.79 -8.91
N GLN A 58 -3.46 -6.75 -7.59
CA GLN A 58 -2.58 -7.68 -6.89
C GLN A 58 -3.18 -9.09 -6.76
N PHE A 59 -4.49 -9.25 -6.92
CA PHE A 59 -5.13 -10.57 -6.91
C PHE A 59 -4.61 -11.47 -8.03
N GLY A 60 -4.27 -12.72 -7.67
CA GLY A 60 -3.73 -13.70 -8.61
C GLY A 60 -2.20 -13.72 -8.68
N THR A 61 -1.52 -12.80 -7.97
CA THR A 61 -0.07 -12.90 -7.73
C THR A 61 0.18 -13.74 -6.48
N ASN A 62 0.98 -14.80 -6.63
CA ASN A 62 1.47 -15.60 -5.50
C ASN A 62 2.98 -15.46 -5.46
N LEU A 63 3.46 -14.39 -4.83
CA LEU A 63 4.87 -14.03 -4.79
C LEU A 63 5.28 -13.81 -3.34
N PRO A 64 6.40 -14.40 -2.90
CA PRO A 64 7.01 -13.98 -1.66
C PRO A 64 7.63 -12.59 -1.81
N ALA A 65 7.38 -11.71 -0.84
CA ALA A 65 8.00 -10.40 -0.76
C ALA A 65 9.13 -10.38 0.28
N PHE A 66 10.21 -9.69 -0.07
CA PHE A 66 11.40 -9.45 0.73
C PHE A 66 12.09 -10.76 1.13
N GLU A 67 12.55 -11.51 0.13
CA GLU A 67 13.37 -12.71 0.35
C GLU A 67 14.75 -12.31 0.90
N TYR A 68 15.10 -12.77 2.11
CA TYR A 68 16.41 -12.49 2.70
C TYR A 68 17.34 -13.72 2.73
N SER A 69 16.78 -14.92 2.57
CA SER A 69 17.47 -16.20 2.47
C SER A 69 16.61 -17.18 1.67
N THR A 70 17.21 -18.26 1.14
CA THR A 70 16.57 -19.25 0.23
C THR A 70 15.32 -19.96 0.78
N LYS A 71 14.94 -19.72 2.04
CA LYS A 71 13.73 -20.26 2.68
C LYS A 71 12.98 -19.25 3.56
N ASN A 72 13.42 -17.99 3.64
CA ASN A 72 12.88 -17.03 4.60
C ASN A 72 12.49 -15.72 3.90
N ASN A 73 11.19 -15.46 3.93
CA ASN A 73 10.53 -14.33 3.29
C ASN A 73 9.78 -13.55 4.38
N LEU A 74 9.83 -12.21 4.35
CA LEU A 74 9.18 -11.40 5.40
C LEU A 74 7.67 -11.32 5.22
N LEU A 75 7.20 -11.37 3.98
CA LEU A 75 5.79 -11.27 3.63
C LEU A 75 5.45 -12.31 2.58
N SER A 76 4.39 -13.07 2.81
CA SER A 76 3.80 -13.96 1.80
C SER A 76 2.63 -13.23 1.18
N ILE A 77 2.70 -12.93 -0.12
CA ILE A 77 1.57 -12.37 -0.86
C ILE A 77 0.93 -13.51 -1.60
N ASP A 78 -0.18 -13.94 -1.03
CA ASP A 78 -1.07 -14.95 -1.57
C ASP A 78 -2.49 -14.37 -1.69
N ASN A 79 -3.36 -15.11 -2.35
CA ASN A 79 -4.76 -14.71 -2.49
C ASN A 79 -5.46 -14.54 -1.14
N LEU A 80 -5.02 -15.23 -0.09
CA LEU A 80 -5.56 -15.09 1.26
C LEU A 80 -5.16 -13.75 1.89
N SER A 81 -3.88 -13.41 1.89
CA SER A 81 -3.39 -12.11 2.35
C SER A 81 -4.04 -10.98 1.55
N THR A 82 -4.12 -11.11 0.23
CA THR A 82 -4.73 -10.10 -0.66
C THR A 82 -6.23 -9.93 -0.42
N TYR A 83 -6.94 -10.99 -0.01
CA TYR A 83 -8.37 -10.91 0.34
C TYR A 83 -8.64 -10.15 1.64
N PHE A 84 -7.71 -10.19 2.60
CA PHE A 84 -7.85 -9.47 3.87
C PHE A 84 -7.31 -8.03 3.84
N LYS A 85 -6.62 -7.64 2.76
CA LYS A 85 -6.21 -6.25 2.51
C LYS A 85 -7.39 -5.40 2.07
#